data_AF-A0A7V4IC00-F1
#
_entry.id   AF-A0A7V4IC00-F1
#
_cell.length_a   1.000
_cell.length_b   1.000
_cell.length_c   1.000
_cell.angle_alpha   90.00
_cell.angle_beta   90.00
_cell.angle_gamma   90.00
#
_symmetry.space_group_name_H-M   'P 1'
#
loop_
_entity.id
_entity.type
_entity.pdbx_description
1 polymer ?
#
loop_
_entity_poly.entity_id
_entity_poly.type
_entity_poly.pdbx_seq_one_letter_code
_entity_poly.pdbx_strand_id
1 'polypeptide(L)'
;MMNEIEKIPKENPFKVPERYFEDMTDSIMQAVSKVPLVPAPEKKLYRISPWIAAAAGFAIIAALSITFILFNNGKKEADFFTGLSYNGTVEEIFYNMDITAIEEEIAAGMITGRFSEVDNPDIIEYLVMQNINILDIYEYF
;
A
#
# COMPACT_ATOMS: atom_id res chain seq x y z
N MET A 1 3.76 -60.64 60.27
CA MET A 1 4.17 -59.22 60.18
C MET A 1 2.95 -58.40 60.55
N MET A 2 2.97 -57.65 61.66
CA MET A 2 1.85 -56.78 62.04
C MET A 2 1.77 -55.61 61.04
N ASN A 3 0.57 -55.31 60.56
CA ASN A 3 0.33 -54.22 59.64
C ASN A 3 0.51 -52.88 60.38
N GLU A 4 1.51 -52.09 59.97
CA GLU A 4 1.87 -50.78 60.57
C GLU A 4 0.70 -49.78 60.66
N ILE A 5 -0.34 -49.99 59.86
CA ILE A 5 -1.57 -49.20 59.79
C ILE A 5 -2.41 -49.31 61.08
N GLU A 6 -2.32 -50.42 61.81
CA GLU A 6 -3.06 -50.63 63.07
C GLU A 6 -2.52 -49.79 64.23
N LYS A 7 -1.31 -49.25 64.10
CA LYS A 7 -0.66 -48.38 65.11
C LYS A 7 -1.05 -46.91 64.96
N ILE A 8 -1.75 -46.52 63.89
CA ILE A 8 -2.17 -45.14 63.66
C ILE A 8 -3.48 -44.90 64.42
N PRO A 9 -3.56 -43.90 65.32
CA PRO A 9 -4.80 -43.57 66.00
C PRO A 9 -5.88 -43.21 64.97
N LYS A 10 -7.09 -43.74 65.15
CA LYS A 10 -8.24 -43.50 64.24
C LYS A 10 -8.82 -42.09 64.34
N GLU A 11 -8.37 -41.33 65.34
CA GLU A 11 -8.78 -39.95 65.56
C GLU A 11 -7.84 -39.00 64.83
N ASN A 12 -8.40 -37.93 64.25
CA ASN A 12 -7.63 -36.94 63.53
C ASN A 12 -6.78 -36.10 64.51
N PRO A 13 -5.44 -36.18 64.48
CA PRO A 13 -4.57 -35.40 65.36
C PRO A 13 -4.46 -33.92 64.94
N PHE A 14 -4.97 -33.56 63.77
CA PHE A 14 -4.89 -32.20 63.23
C PHE A 14 -6.11 -31.39 63.64
N LYS A 15 -5.88 -30.35 64.43
CA LYS A 15 -6.89 -29.34 64.77
C LYS A 15 -6.50 -28.01 64.12
N VAL A 16 -7.45 -27.39 63.43
CA VAL A 16 -7.25 -26.03 62.91
C VAL A 16 -7.34 -25.01 64.05
N PRO A 17 -6.58 -23.91 63.99
CA PRO A 17 -6.74 -22.79 64.91
C PRO A 17 -8.17 -22.26 64.93
N GLU A 18 -8.58 -21.72 66.07
CA GLU A 18 -9.86 -21.03 66.20
C GLU A 18 -9.90 -19.84 65.23
N ARG A 19 -11.06 -19.63 64.59
CA ARG A 19 -11.30 -18.59 63.57
C ARG A 19 -10.45 -18.66 62.29
N TYR A 20 -9.68 -19.73 62.05
CA TYR A 20 -8.87 -19.86 60.81
C TYR A 20 -9.67 -19.60 59.54
N PHE A 21 -10.86 -20.20 59.42
CA PHE A 21 -11.73 -20.02 58.25
C PHE A 21 -12.54 -18.73 58.28
N GLU A 22 -12.80 -18.17 59.47
CA GLU A 22 -13.55 -16.93 59.64
C GLU A 22 -12.73 -15.73 59.14
N ASP A 23 -11.46 -15.66 59.55
CA ASP A 23 -10.57 -14.55 59.20
C ASP A 23 -9.95 -14.73 57.79
N MET A 24 -10.09 -15.91 57.18
CA MET A 24 -9.52 -16.23 55.85
C MET A 24 -10.11 -15.34 54.75
N THR A 25 -11.43 -15.19 54.74
CA THR A 25 -12.13 -14.39 53.72
C THR A 25 -11.71 -12.93 53.80
N ASP A 26 -11.64 -12.39 55.02
CA ASP A 26 -11.22 -11.01 55.26
C ASP A 26 -9.76 -10.78 54.85
N SER A 27 -8.88 -11.73 55.16
CA SER A 27 -7.47 -11.70 54.76
C SER A 27 -7.30 -11.70 53.23
N ILE A 28 -8.05 -12.55 52.52
CA ILE A 28 -8.06 -12.60 51.06
C ILE A 28 -8.58 -11.28 50.48
N MET A 29 -9.69 -10.75 50.99
CA MET A 29 -10.29 -9.51 50.50
C MET A 29 -9.35 -8.32 50.70
N GLN A 30 -8.69 -8.24 51.86
CA GLN A 30 -7.68 -7.22 52.14
C GLN A 30 -6.47 -7.35 51.23
N ALA A 31 -6.02 -8.58 50.93
CA ALA A 31 -4.90 -8.81 50.02
C ALA A 31 -5.25 -8.38 48.58
N VAL A 32 -6.44 -8.71 48.10
CA VAL A 32 -6.92 -8.35 46.75
C VAL A 32 -7.18 -6.84 46.63
N SER A 33 -7.78 -6.21 47.65
CA SER A 33 -8.07 -4.77 47.63
C SER A 33 -6.82 -3.89 47.72
N LYS A 34 -5.69 -4.42 48.22
CA LYS A 34 -4.41 -3.71 48.30
C LYS A 34 -3.60 -3.81 47.02
N VAL A 35 -4.01 -4.62 46.05
CA VAL A 35 -3.39 -4.64 44.72
C VAL A 35 -3.73 -3.31 44.06
N PRO A 36 -2.77 -2.39 43.87
CA PRO A 36 -3.05 -1.17 43.12
C PRO A 36 -3.52 -1.62 41.74
N LEU A 37 -4.68 -1.12 41.31
CA LEU A 37 -5.10 -1.22 39.92
C LEU A 37 -4.01 -0.51 39.12
N VAL A 38 -3.00 -1.26 38.67
CA VAL A 38 -2.01 -0.74 37.73
C VAL A 38 -2.85 -0.33 36.53
N PRO A 39 -2.98 0.98 36.24
CA PRO A 39 -3.79 1.42 35.13
C PRO A 39 -3.24 0.72 33.90
N ALA A 40 -4.08 -0.11 33.27
CA ALA A 40 -3.70 -0.78 32.04
C ALA A 40 -3.19 0.29 31.08
N PRO A 41 -1.97 0.15 30.52
CA PRO A 41 -1.40 1.18 29.68
C PRO A 41 -2.37 1.44 28.53
N GLU A 42 -2.96 2.64 28.52
CA GLU A 42 -3.84 3.08 27.46
C GLU A 42 -3.03 3.17 26.17
N LYS A 43 -3.16 2.15 25.32
CA LYS A 43 -2.51 2.15 24.01
C LYS A 43 -3.21 3.20 23.14
N LYS A 44 -2.66 4.40 23.14
CA LYS A 44 -3.06 5.48 22.23
C LYS A 44 -2.63 5.11 20.80
N LEU A 45 -3.55 4.56 20.03
CA LEU A 45 -3.33 4.30 18.60
C LEU A 45 -3.46 5.63 17.86
N TYR A 46 -2.36 6.10 17.27
CA TYR A 46 -2.37 7.28 16.42
C TYR A 46 -2.87 6.89 15.04
N ARG A 47 -4.09 7.34 14.70
CA ARG A 47 -4.65 7.18 13.37
C ARG A 47 -4.00 8.20 12.43
N ILE A 48 -3.04 7.76 11.63
CA ILE A 48 -2.44 8.60 10.60
C ILE A 48 -3.51 9.00 9.57
N SER A 49 -3.57 10.29 9.23
CA SER A 49 -4.49 10.82 8.22
C SER A 49 -4.09 10.32 6.82
N PRO A 50 -5.05 9.98 5.93
CA PRO A 50 -4.77 9.40 4.61
C PRO A 50 -3.86 10.26 3.72
N TRP A 51 -3.81 11.58 3.93
CA TRP A 51 -2.95 12.47 3.14
C TRP A 51 -1.47 12.36 3.53
N ILE A 52 -1.18 12.02 4.78
CA ILE A 52 0.20 11.77 5.25
C ILE A 52 0.72 10.46 4.63
N ALA A 53 -0.14 9.45 4.52
CA ALA A 53 0.21 8.19 3.86
C ALA A 53 0.50 8.40 2.36
N ALA A 54 -0.30 9.22 1.68
CA ALA A 54 -0.07 9.58 0.27
C ALA A 54 1.26 10.34 0.07
N ALA A 55 1.56 11.33 0.92
CA ALA A 55 2.81 12.09 0.84
C ALA A 55 4.05 11.22 1.15
N ALA A 56 3.94 10.30 2.12
CA ALA A 56 5.01 9.37 2.44
C ALA A 56 5.32 8.43 1.26
N GLY A 57 4.30 7.95 0.54
CA GLY A 57 4.48 7.17 -0.68
C GLY A 57 5.28 7.91 -1.74
N PHE A 58 4.93 9.18 -2.01
CA PHE A 58 5.67 10.01 -2.96
C PHE A 58 7.11 10.29 -2.51
N ALA A 59 7.31 10.57 -1.22
CA ALA A 59 8.64 10.79 -0.65
C ALA A 59 9.54 9.56 -0.78
N ILE A 60 9.00 8.35 -0.60
CA ILE A 60 9.74 7.09 -0.78
C ILE A 60 10.16 6.93 -2.25
N ILE A 61 9.25 7.16 -3.20
CA ILE A 61 9.53 7.05 -4.63
C ILE A 61 10.60 8.07 -5.04
N ALA A 62 10.48 9.33 -4.59
CA ALA A 62 11.46 10.37 -4.87
C ALA A 62 12.84 10.05 -4.27
N ALA A 63 12.89 9.55 -3.03
CA ALA A 63 14.13 9.16 -2.39
C ALA A 63 14.80 7.99 -3.11
N LEU A 64 14.05 7.00 -3.58
CA LEU A 64 14.56 5.89 -4.38
C LEU A 64 15.06 6.38 -5.75
N SER A 65 14.34 7.28 -6.40
CA SER A 65 14.74 7.87 -7.69
C SER A 65 16.04 8.66 -7.57
N ILE A 66 16.18 9.48 -6.53
CA ILE A 66 17.42 10.23 -6.25
C ILE A 66 18.56 9.27 -5.90
N THR A 67 18.29 8.25 -5.08
CA THR A 67 19.30 7.24 -4.71
C THR A 67 19.78 6.50 -5.94
N PHE A 68 18.87 6.12 -6.86
CA PHE A 68 19.20 5.47 -8.12
C PHE A 68 20.07 6.36 -9.02
N ILE A 69 19.74 7.64 -9.15
CA ILE A 69 20.54 8.60 -9.95
C ILE A 69 21.93 8.79 -9.34
N LEU A 70 22.03 8.96 -8.01
CA LEU A 70 23.31 9.18 -7.34
C LEU A 70 24.20 7.93 -7.34
N PHE A 71 23.61 6.73 -7.31
CA PHE A 71 24.34 5.46 -7.32
C PHE A 71 24.71 5.00 -8.74
N ASN A 72 23.99 5.45 -9.78
CA ASN A 72 24.21 5.07 -11.17
C ASN A 72 25.17 5.99 -11.96
N ASN A 73 26.08 6.70 -11.28
CA ASN A 73 27.11 7.55 -11.91
C ASN A 73 28.15 6.78 -12.77
N GLY A 74 27.92 5.50 -13.03
CA GLY A 74 28.71 4.65 -13.92
C GLY A 74 28.02 4.42 -15.26
N LYS A 75 28.14 5.40 -16.16
CA LYS A 75 27.88 5.34 -17.62
C LYS A 75 26.44 5.64 -18.11
N LYS A 76 26.41 6.77 -18.83
CA LYS A 76 25.63 7.13 -20.03
C LYS A 76 24.27 7.82 -19.80
N GLU A 77 24.30 9.08 -20.23
CA GLU A 77 23.21 9.94 -20.71
C GLU A 77 21.90 9.16 -20.94
N ALA A 78 20.96 9.38 -20.04
CA ALA A 78 19.58 8.94 -20.21
C ALA A 78 18.86 10.02 -21.03
N ASP A 79 18.89 9.87 -22.35
CA ASP A 79 17.91 10.50 -23.24
C ASP A 79 16.53 9.95 -22.86
N PHE A 80 15.77 10.76 -22.12
CA PHE A 80 14.40 10.48 -21.65
C PHE A 80 13.42 10.14 -22.80
N PHE A 81 13.80 10.41 -24.06
CA PHE A 81 13.02 10.13 -25.27
C PHE A 81 13.35 8.80 -25.98
N THR A 82 14.42 8.08 -25.62
CA THR A 82 14.84 6.85 -26.35
C THR A 82 14.21 5.55 -25.83
N GLY A 83 13.51 5.59 -24.69
CA GLY A 83 12.83 4.43 -24.09
C GLY A 83 11.55 3.96 -24.81
N LEU A 84 11.15 4.63 -25.89
CA LEU A 84 10.04 4.22 -26.75
C LEU A 84 10.51 3.71 -28.12
N SER A 85 11.81 3.39 -28.29
CA SER A 85 12.30 2.74 -29.50
C SER A 85 11.85 1.27 -29.52
N TYR A 86 10.62 1.04 -29.96
CA TYR A 86 10.14 -0.28 -30.36
C TYR A 86 11.00 -0.78 -31.53
N ASN A 87 11.63 -1.95 -31.38
CA ASN A 87 12.53 -2.53 -32.39
C ASN A 87 11.78 -3.24 -33.54
N GLY A 88 10.45 -3.18 -33.58
CA GLY A 88 9.67 -3.75 -34.67
C GLY A 88 9.68 -2.85 -35.90
N THR A 89 9.52 -3.44 -37.09
CA THR A 89 9.35 -2.65 -38.30
C THR A 89 8.03 -1.89 -38.24
N VAL A 90 7.91 -0.83 -39.03
CA VAL A 90 6.72 0.00 -39.07
C VAL A 90 5.45 -0.82 -39.37
N GLU A 91 5.59 -1.87 -40.18
CA GLU A 91 4.52 -2.83 -40.48
C GLU A 91 4.03 -3.60 -39.25
N GLU A 92 4.93 -3.93 -38.32
CA GLU A 92 4.58 -4.63 -37.09
C GLU A 92 3.79 -3.72 -36.13
N ILE A 93 4.14 -2.44 -36.10
CA ILE A 93 3.42 -1.42 -35.33
C ILE A 93 1.99 -1.29 -35.84
N PHE A 94 1.80 -1.20 -37.16
CA PHE A 94 0.46 -1.09 -37.74
C PHE A 94 -0.36 -2.37 -37.59
N TYR A 95 0.27 -3.54 -37.67
CA TYR A 95 -0.43 -4.81 -37.49
C TYR A 95 -0.98 -4.99 -36.07
N ASN A 96 -0.23 -4.52 -35.07
CA ASN A 96 -0.62 -4.63 -33.66
C ASN A 96 -1.44 -3.43 -33.14
N MET A 97 -1.66 -2.41 -33.99
CA MET A 97 -2.43 -1.24 -33.62
C MET A 97 -3.92 -1.56 -33.65
N ASP A 98 -4.56 -1.55 -32.48
CA ASP A 98 -6.00 -1.68 -32.38
C ASP A 98 -6.68 -0.34 -32.69
N ILE A 99 -7.13 -0.20 -33.93
CA ILE A 99 -7.83 0.99 -34.43
C ILE A 99 -9.12 1.23 -33.63
N THR A 100 -9.79 0.17 -33.15
CA THR A 100 -11.08 0.30 -32.45
C THR A 100 -10.93 0.99 -31.09
N ALA A 101 -9.81 0.74 -30.39
CA ALA A 101 -9.49 1.40 -29.14
C ALA A 101 -9.23 2.91 -29.34
N ILE A 102 -8.57 3.27 -30.44
CA ILE A 102 -8.30 4.67 -30.79
C ILE A 102 -9.62 5.39 -31.15
N GLU A 103 -10.49 4.75 -31.92
CA GLU A 103 -11.81 5.30 -32.26
C GLU A 103 -12.68 5.52 -31.00
N GLU A 104 -12.66 4.58 -30.05
CA GLU A 104 -13.36 4.71 -28.77
C GLU A 104 -12.82 5.89 -27.94
N GLU A 105 -11.50 6.04 -27.88
CA GLU A 105 -10.86 7.15 -27.17
C GLU A 105 -11.16 8.51 -27.81
N ILE A 106 -11.14 8.59 -29.15
CA ILE A 106 -11.48 9.80 -29.89
C ILE A 106 -12.97 10.14 -29.71
N ALA A 107 -13.86 9.16 -29.81
CA ALA A 107 -15.29 9.35 -29.57
C ALA A 107 -15.56 9.81 -28.13
N ALA A 108 -14.92 9.19 -27.14
CA ALA A 108 -15.00 9.61 -25.74
C ALA A 108 -14.42 11.02 -25.53
N GLY A 109 -13.33 11.38 -26.21
CA GLY A 109 -12.71 12.70 -26.16
C GLY A 109 -13.58 13.80 -26.80
N MET A 110 -14.30 13.49 -27.88
CA MET A 110 -15.29 14.39 -28.49
C MET A 110 -16.48 14.63 -27.56
N ILE A 111 -16.98 13.57 -26.89
CA ILE A 111 -18.09 13.67 -25.92
C ILE A 111 -17.65 14.47 -24.67
N THR A 112 -16.39 14.34 -24.26
CA THR A 112 -15.85 15.00 -23.05
C THR A 112 -15.26 16.38 -23.31
N GLY A 113 -15.32 16.90 -24.55
CA GLY A 113 -14.78 18.22 -24.91
C GLY A 113 -13.27 18.35 -24.71
N ARG A 114 -12.53 17.24 -24.72
CA ARG A 114 -11.10 17.19 -24.45
C ARG A 114 -10.23 17.55 -25.64
N PHE A 115 -10.80 17.57 -26.85
CA PHE A 115 -10.11 18.09 -28.03
C PHE A 115 -10.46 19.57 -28.20
N SER A 116 -9.44 20.40 -28.30
CA SER A 116 -9.62 21.81 -28.67
C SER A 116 -10.12 21.88 -30.12
N GLU A 117 -11.22 22.58 -30.34
CA GLU A 117 -11.66 22.96 -31.68
C GLU A 117 -10.51 23.70 -32.37
N VAL A 118 -10.12 23.25 -33.56
CA VAL A 118 -9.03 23.86 -34.32
C VAL A 118 -9.59 25.10 -34.99
N ASP A 119 -9.53 26.24 -34.31
CA ASP A 119 -10.11 27.51 -34.79
C ASP A 119 -9.22 28.27 -35.78
N ASN A 120 -8.03 27.74 -36.11
CA ASN A 120 -7.08 28.44 -36.99
C ASN A 120 -7.40 28.15 -38.47
N PRO A 121 -7.88 29.14 -39.25
CA PRO A 121 -8.29 28.94 -40.62
C PRO A 121 -7.16 28.47 -41.54
N ASP A 122 -5.92 28.89 -41.29
CA ASP A 122 -4.75 28.47 -42.09
C ASP A 122 -4.45 26.98 -41.87
N ILE A 123 -4.66 26.49 -40.64
CA ILE A 123 -4.49 25.07 -40.30
C ILE A 123 -5.64 24.25 -40.90
N ILE A 124 -6.88 24.74 -40.83
CA ILE A 124 -8.04 24.08 -41.44
C ILE A 124 -7.86 23.99 -42.96
N GLU A 125 -7.47 25.09 -43.62
CA GLU A 125 -7.23 25.12 -45.07
C GLU A 125 -6.09 24.18 -45.45
N TYR A 126 -5.00 24.15 -44.69
CA TYR A 126 -3.91 23.19 -44.89
C TYR A 126 -4.39 21.74 -44.78
N LEU A 127 -5.20 21.40 -43.77
CA LEU A 127 -5.73 20.04 -43.58
C LEU A 127 -6.77 19.63 -44.63
N VAL A 128 -7.54 20.58 -45.16
CA VAL A 128 -8.51 20.33 -46.24
C VAL A 128 -7.80 20.19 -47.59
N MET A 129 -6.75 20.98 -47.82
CA MET A 129 -6.01 21.00 -49.08
C MET A 129 -5.00 19.85 -49.17
N GLN A 130 -4.33 19.55 -48.07
CA GLN A 130 -3.47 18.38 -47.92
C GLN A 130 -4.33 17.25 -47.37
N ASN A 131 -4.95 16.48 -48.27
CA ASN A 131 -5.43 15.15 -47.93
C ASN A 131 -4.20 14.26 -47.70
N ILE A 132 -3.54 14.44 -46.55
CA ILE A 132 -2.22 13.86 -46.24
C ILE A 132 -2.38 12.35 -46.31
N ASN A 133 -1.88 11.77 -47.40
CA ASN A 133 -1.78 10.33 -47.52
C ASN A 133 -0.57 9.90 -46.68
N ILE A 134 -0.77 8.92 -45.81
CA ILE A 134 0.28 8.42 -44.92
C ILE A 134 1.52 7.95 -45.70
N LEU A 135 1.36 7.53 -46.97
CA LEU A 135 2.47 7.13 -47.82
C LEU A 135 3.39 8.30 -48.22
N ASP A 136 2.88 9.53 -48.29
CA ASP A 136 3.64 10.69 -48.76
C ASP A 136 4.66 11.19 -47.70
N ILE A 137 4.53 10.72 -46.45
CA ILE A 137 5.42 11.06 -45.35
C ILE A 137 6.74 10.25 -45.41
N TYR A 138 6.74 9.07 -46.04
CA TYR A 138 7.92 8.21 -46.15
C TYR A 138 8.95 8.71 -47.17
N GLU A 139 8.56 9.57 -48.11
CA GLU A 139 9.48 10.04 -49.16
C GLU A 139 10.46 11.12 -48.66
N TYR A 140 10.27 11.62 -47.43
CA TYR A 140 11.11 12.65 -46.81
C TYR A 140 12.09 12.14 -45.75
N PHE A 141 12.20 10.82 -45.53
CA PHE A 141 13.20 10.21 -44.65
C PHE A 141 13.96 9.06 -45.32
#